data_AF-A0A958BXS6-F1
#
_entry.id   AF-A0A958BXS6-F1
#
_cell.length_a   1.000
_cell.length_b   1.000
_cell.length_c   1.000
_cell.angle_alpha   90.00
_cell.angle_beta   90.00
_cell.angle_gamma   90.00
#
_symmetry.space_group_name_H-M   'P 1'
#
loop_
_entity.id
_entity.type
_entity.pdbx_description
1 polymer ?
#
loop_
_entity_poly.entity_id
_entity_poly.type
_entity_poly.pdbx_seq_one_letter_code
_entity_poly.pdbx_strand_id
1 'polypeptide(L)'
;MLQTLTDLQRQLYRIDGKSYPAYKDIRGRYDFDDVTLFIDHVQGDPFAAPSRLRVRLPMAAAGFPPETYRNRSRLIALRDFLARRFSDACRTLSDRSRGSGKSGL
;
A
#
# COMPACT_ATOMS: atom_id res chain seq x y z
N MET A 1 -13.21 13.28 -0.93
CA MET A 1 -13.29 13.06 -2.39
C MET A 1 -12.28 11.98 -2.76
N LEU A 2 -12.63 11.06 -3.66
CA LEU A 2 -11.70 10.06 -4.19
C LEU A 2 -10.79 10.76 -5.21
N GLN A 3 -9.48 10.68 -5.04
CA GLN A 3 -8.49 11.26 -5.95
C GLN A 3 -8.02 10.20 -6.95
N THR A 4 -7.46 10.58 -8.09
CA THR A 4 -6.95 9.62 -9.08
C THR A 4 -5.46 9.30 -8.86
N LEU A 5 -4.95 8.26 -9.54
CA LEU A 5 -3.51 8.02 -9.66
C LEU A 5 -2.77 9.27 -10.17
N THR A 6 -3.32 9.96 -11.18
CA THR A 6 -2.73 11.18 -11.73
C THR A 6 -2.65 12.31 -10.69
N ASP A 7 -3.65 12.42 -9.82
CA ASP A 7 -3.62 13.41 -8.72
C ASP A 7 -2.52 13.08 -7.71
N LEU A 8 -2.35 11.81 -7.35
CA LEU A 8 -1.25 11.38 -6.49
C LEU A 8 0.11 11.68 -7.13
N GLN A 9 0.29 11.36 -8.41
CA GLN A 9 1.53 11.67 -9.14
C GLN A 9 1.85 13.16 -9.12
N ARG A 10 0.86 14.03 -9.41
CA ARG A 10 1.02 15.49 -9.34
C ARG A 10 1.38 15.95 -7.92
N GLN A 11 0.76 15.37 -6.90
CA GLN A 11 1.09 15.67 -5.50
C GLN A 11 2.54 15.30 -5.18
N LEU A 12 2.99 14.11 -5.58
CA LEU A 12 4.35 13.64 -5.40
C LEU A 12 5.37 14.57 -6.07
N TYR A 13 5.15 14.95 -7.34
CA TYR A 13 6.02 15.92 -8.03
C TYR A 13 6.05 17.29 -7.35
N ARG A 14 4.91 17.75 -6.82
CA ARG A 14 4.81 19.03 -6.13
C ARG A 14 5.56 19.06 -4.79
N ILE A 15 5.72 17.91 -4.13
CA ILE A 15 6.41 17.81 -2.83
C ILE A 15 7.86 17.31 -2.95
N ASP A 16 8.29 16.96 -4.16
CA ASP A 16 9.68 16.57 -4.39
C ASP A 16 10.65 17.69 -3.98
N GLY A 17 11.73 17.31 -3.29
CA GLY A 17 12.69 18.24 -2.68
C GLY A 17 12.19 19.10 -1.51
N LYS A 18 10.92 18.97 -1.08
CA LYS A 18 10.39 19.72 0.08
C LYS A 18 10.77 19.06 1.41
N SER A 19 10.57 19.81 2.50
CA SER A 19 10.77 19.30 3.86
C SER A 19 9.86 18.11 4.14
N TYR A 20 10.33 17.19 4.98
CA TYR A 20 9.64 15.93 5.26
C TYR A 20 8.16 16.08 5.69
N PRO A 21 7.76 17.09 6.49
CA PRO A 21 6.35 17.28 6.82
C PRO A 21 5.42 17.44 5.61
N ALA A 22 5.94 17.88 4.44
CA ALA A 22 5.16 18.02 3.21
C ALA A 22 4.61 16.68 2.70
N TYR A 23 5.21 15.54 3.07
CA TYR A 23 4.66 14.23 2.71
C TYR A 23 3.29 13.99 3.33
N LYS A 24 2.89 14.68 4.41
CA LYS A 24 1.55 14.52 5.00
C LYS A 24 0.43 14.87 4.02
N ASP A 25 0.73 15.66 2.98
CA ASP A 25 -0.21 16.04 1.92
C ASP A 25 -0.70 14.84 1.09
N ILE A 26 0.05 13.73 1.01
CA ILE A 26 -0.38 12.53 0.27
C ILE A 26 -1.34 11.64 1.07
N ARG A 27 -1.72 12.04 2.29
CA ARG A 27 -2.70 11.30 3.06
C ARG A 27 -4.05 11.36 2.35
N GLY A 28 -4.62 10.20 2.03
CA GLY A 28 -5.86 10.18 1.26
C GLY A 28 -6.22 8.82 0.71
N ARG A 29 -7.19 8.83 -0.20
CA ARG A 29 -7.68 7.66 -0.92
C ARG A 29 -7.60 7.95 -2.40
N TYR A 30 -7.01 7.02 -3.13
CA TYR A 30 -6.67 7.17 -4.53
C TYR A 30 -7.22 6.00 -5.33
N ASP A 31 -7.89 6.32 -6.42
CA ASP A 31 -8.41 5.39 -7.39
C ASP A 31 -7.28 4.97 -8.34
N PHE A 32 -7.05 3.66 -8.41
CA PHE A 32 -6.09 2.98 -9.28
C PHE A 32 -6.89 2.02 -10.19
N ASP A 33 -8.05 2.48 -10.65
CA ASP A 33 -9.00 1.81 -11.53
C ASP A 33 -9.61 0.54 -10.93
N ASP A 34 -8.84 -0.55 -10.87
CA ASP A 34 -9.27 -1.84 -10.34
C ASP A 34 -9.16 -1.92 -8.81
N VAL A 35 -8.35 -1.04 -8.22
CA VAL A 35 -8.07 -1.01 -6.80
C VAL A 35 -8.15 0.40 -6.24
N THR A 36 -8.47 0.50 -4.95
CA THR A 36 -8.33 1.76 -4.22
C THR A 36 -7.12 1.69 -3.29
N LEU A 37 -6.18 2.61 -3.47
CA LEU A 37 -5.08 2.83 -2.55
C LEU A 37 -5.50 3.77 -1.42
N PHE A 38 -5.09 3.45 -0.21
CA PHE A 38 -5.31 4.24 0.99
C PHE A 38 -3.96 4.55 1.59
N ILE A 39 -3.71 5.82 1.85
CA ILE A 39 -2.59 6.29 2.64
C ILE A 39 -3.17 6.81 3.96
N ASP A 40 -3.25 5.92 4.95
CA ASP A 40 -3.97 6.20 6.20
C ASP A 40 -3.16 7.07 7.14
N HIS A 41 -1.84 6.83 7.16
CA HIS A 41 -0.87 7.54 7.97
C HIS A 41 0.40 7.76 7.15
N VAL A 42 0.91 8.98 7.19
CA VAL A 42 2.23 9.32 6.67
C VAL A 42 3.14 9.58 7.86
N GLN A 43 4.29 8.91 7.87
CA GLN A 43 5.35 9.09 8.86
C GLN A 43 5.75 10.57 9.02
N GLY A 44 6.08 10.98 10.25
CA GLY A 44 6.34 12.39 10.57
C GLY A 44 7.76 12.87 10.22
N ASP A 45 8.70 11.95 10.21
CA ASP A 45 10.12 12.11 9.88
C ASP A 45 10.68 10.74 9.38
N PRO A 46 11.90 10.69 8.81
CA PRO A 46 12.49 9.45 8.30
C PRO A 46 12.68 8.33 9.33
N PHE A 47 12.71 8.65 10.63
CA PHE A 47 12.99 7.73 11.73
C PHE A 47 11.73 7.27 12.47
N ALA A 48 10.59 7.90 12.19
CA ALA A 48 9.29 7.53 12.74
C ALA A 48 8.82 6.15 12.24
N ALA A 49 7.74 5.65 12.83
CA ALA A 49 7.08 4.44 12.35
C ALA A 49 6.67 4.62 10.87
N PRO A 50 6.86 3.61 10.00
CA PRO A 50 6.56 3.72 8.58
C PRO A 50 5.14 4.17 8.28
N SER A 51 4.95 4.81 7.13
CA SER A 51 3.62 5.12 6.59
C SER A 51 2.74 3.86 6.53
N ARG A 52 1.45 4.01 6.85
CA ARG A 52 0.48 2.91 6.83
C ARG A 52 -0.38 3.03 5.59
N LEU A 53 -0.33 1.99 4.76
CA LEU A 53 -1.08 1.91 3.51
C LEU A 53 -2.04 0.73 3.54
N ARG A 54 -3.15 0.84 2.81
CA ARG A 54 -4.03 -0.28 2.49
C ARG A 54 -4.38 -0.24 1.01
N VAL A 55 -4.57 -1.42 0.44
CA VAL A 55 -5.15 -1.60 -0.90
C VAL A 55 -6.45 -2.34 -0.73
N ARG A 56 -7.51 -1.88 -1.40
CA ARG A 56 -8.79 -2.59 -1.49
C ARG A 56 -9.07 -2.97 -2.92
N LEU A 57 -9.27 -4.26 -3.12
CA LEU A 57 -9.68 -4.87 -4.38
C LEU A 57 -11.09 -5.45 -4.20
N PRO A 58 -12.06 -5.16 -5.08
CA PRO A 58 -13.35 -5.85 -5.06
C PRO A 58 -13.18 -7.36 -5.22
N MET A 59 -13.94 -8.17 -4.46
CA MET A 59 -13.84 -9.63 -4.54
C MET A 59 -14.13 -10.19 -5.94
N ALA A 60 -15.04 -9.54 -6.68
CA ALA A 60 -15.33 -9.89 -8.07
C ALA A 60 -14.11 -9.74 -8.98
N ALA A 61 -13.35 -8.64 -8.82
CA ALA A 61 -12.10 -8.41 -9.55
C ALA A 61 -10.96 -9.31 -9.05
N ALA A 62 -10.96 -9.67 -7.76
CA ALA A 62 -9.96 -10.54 -7.18
C ALA A 62 -10.00 -11.98 -7.72
N GLY A 63 -11.15 -12.44 -8.21
CA GLY A 63 -11.28 -13.72 -8.90
C GLY A 63 -10.93 -14.95 -8.06
N PHE A 64 -10.87 -14.83 -6.72
CA PHE A 64 -10.54 -15.97 -5.87
C PHE A 64 -11.65 -17.03 -5.96
N PRO A 65 -11.30 -18.32 -6.10
CA PRO A 65 -12.31 -19.36 -6.16
C PRO A 65 -13.18 -19.38 -4.89
N PRO A 66 -14.53 -19.40 -4.97
CA PRO A 66 -15.40 -19.24 -3.80
C PRO A 66 -15.16 -20.24 -2.67
N GLU A 67 -14.71 -21.45 -2.99
CA GLU A 67 -14.32 -22.43 -1.99
C GLU A 67 -13.22 -21.91 -1.07
N THR A 68 -12.28 -21.09 -1.56
CA THR A 68 -11.12 -20.59 -0.80
C THR A 68 -11.49 -19.69 0.38
N TYR A 69 -12.71 -19.15 0.42
CA TYR A 69 -13.20 -18.31 1.53
C TYR A 69 -14.58 -18.71 2.05
N ARG A 70 -15.06 -19.91 1.70
CA ARG A 70 -16.42 -20.38 2.06
C ARG A 70 -16.65 -20.55 3.57
N ASN A 71 -15.61 -20.81 4.35
CA ASN A 71 -15.69 -20.95 5.80
C ASN A 71 -14.52 -20.26 6.50
N ARG A 72 -14.60 -20.13 7.82
CA ARG A 72 -13.61 -19.39 8.63
C ARG A 72 -12.19 -19.94 8.47
N SER A 73 -12.01 -21.27 8.51
CA SER A 73 -10.69 -21.88 8.39
C SER A 73 -10.06 -21.58 7.02
N ARG A 74 -10.82 -21.76 5.94
CA ARG A 74 -10.37 -21.48 4.57
C ARG A 74 -10.09 -19.98 4.35
N LEU A 75 -10.96 -19.10 4.85
CA LEU A 75 -10.75 -17.66 4.80
C LEU A 75 -9.47 -17.23 5.52
N ILE A 76 -9.17 -17.81 6.69
CA ILE A 76 -7.91 -17.56 7.41
C ILE A 76 -6.72 -18.04 6.59
N ALA A 77 -6.77 -19.25 6.04
CA ALA A 77 -5.71 -19.82 5.21
C ALA A 77 -5.47 -18.97 3.94
N LEU A 78 -6.52 -18.51 3.28
CA LEU A 78 -6.41 -17.63 2.11
C LEU A 78 -5.73 -16.30 2.48
N ARG A 79 -6.10 -15.69 3.61
CA ARG A 79 -5.48 -14.43 4.08
C ARG A 79 -3.99 -14.60 4.39
N ASP A 80 -3.62 -15.69 5.07
CA ASP A 80 -2.22 -16.00 5.37
C ASP A 80 -1.41 -16.23 4.08
N PHE A 81 -1.96 -17.03 3.15
CA PHE A 81 -1.35 -17.26 1.85
C PHE A 81 -1.11 -15.96 1.09
N LEU A 82 -2.11 -15.08 1.00
CA LEU A 82 -2.00 -13.79 0.32
C LEU A 82 -0.94 -12.89 0.98
N ALA A 83 -0.88 -12.84 2.31
CA ALA A 83 0.12 -12.06 3.03
C ALA A 83 1.55 -12.54 2.74
N ARG A 84 1.77 -13.86 2.67
CA ARG A 84 3.07 -14.45 2.30
C ARG A 84 3.44 -14.14 0.86
N ARG A 85 2.51 -14.35 -0.08
CA ARG A 85 2.72 -14.04 -1.50
C ARG A 85 3.03 -12.57 -1.75
N PHE A 86 2.34 -11.68 -1.05
CA PHE A 86 2.62 -10.24 -1.11
C PHE A 86 4.02 -9.92 -0.58
N SER A 87 4.40 -10.50 0.56
CA SER A 87 5.75 -10.34 1.14
C SER A 87 6.85 -10.82 0.18
N ASP A 88 6.66 -11.99 -0.45
CA ASP A 88 7.59 -12.54 -1.43
C ASP A 88 7.70 -11.63 -2.67
N ALA A 89 6.57 -11.20 -3.22
CA ALA A 89 6.54 -10.27 -4.36
C ALA A 89 7.26 -8.96 -4.04
N CYS A 90 7.03 -8.38 -2.85
CA CYS A 90 7.75 -7.19 -2.40
C CYS A 90 9.26 -7.40 -2.34
N ARG A 91 9.73 -8.57 -1.87
CA ARG A 91 11.17 -8.89 -1.82
C ARG A 91 11.79 -9.00 -3.21
N THR A 92 11.07 -9.52 -4.19
CA THR A 92 11.53 -9.63 -5.58
C THR A 92 11.53 -8.29 -6.29
N LEU A 93 10.55 -7.43 -6.01
CA LEU A 93 10.39 -6.13 -6.67
C LEU A 93 11.21 -5.01 -6.02
N SER A 94 11.54 -5.11 -4.73
CA SER A 94 12.37 -4.13 -4.05
C SER A 94 13.83 -4.30 -4.46
N ASP A 95 14.39 -3.31 -5.15
CA ASP A 95 15.83 -3.26 -5.41
C ASP A 95 16.62 -3.19 -4.09
N ARG A 96 17.83 -3.75 -4.07
CA ARG A 96 18.60 -4.07 -2.85
C ARG A 96 19.06 -2.88 -2.00
N SER A 97 18.70 -1.64 -2.34
CA SER A 97 19.02 -0.47 -1.53
C SER A 97 17.95 -0.29 -0.44
N ARG A 98 17.96 -1.18 0.55
CA ARG A 98 17.33 -0.90 1.84
C ARG A 98 18.33 -0.05 2.64
N GLY A 99 18.15 1.25 2.64
CA GLY A 99 18.75 2.22 3.54
C GLY A 99 18.84 1.73 4.98
N SER A 100 19.74 2.34 5.74
CA SER A 100 20.10 1.90 7.09
C SER A 100 19.00 2.15 8.15
N GLY A 101 17.86 2.73 7.74
CA GLY A 101 16.76 3.08 8.63
C GLY A 101 15.82 1.89 8.92
N LYS A 102 15.19 1.92 10.09
CA LYS A 102 14.07 1.00 10.42
C LYS A 102 12.80 1.27 9.58
N SER A 103 12.87 2.24 8.68
CA SER A 103 11.80 2.76 7.82
C SER A 103 11.42 1.82 6.69
N GLY A 104 12.15 0.70 6.53
CA GLY A 104 11.87 -0.34 5.53
C GLY A 104 12.34 -0.02 4.11
N LEU A 105 13.00 1.13 3.96
CA LEU A 105 13.64 1.66 2.77
C LEU A 105 15.13 1.71 2.93
#